data_AF-W5P9H5-F1
#
_entry.id   AF-W5P9H5-F1
#
_cell.length_a   1.000
_cell.length_b   1.000
_cell.length_c   1.000
_cell.angle_alpha   90.00
_cell.angle_beta   90.00
_cell.angle_gamma   90.00
#
_symmetry.space_group_name_H-M   'P 1'
#
loop_
_entity.id
_entity.type
_entity.pdbx_description
1 polymer ?
#
loop_
_entity_poly.entity_id
_entity_poly.type
_entity_poly.pdbx_seq_one_letter_code
_entity_poly.pdbx_strand_id
1 'polypeptide(L)'
;MPLALDTQLLLSRQVIHAYLKQTSNSYRPPALQHVWKVDREGEADRFQVHAKLGNRKLLWHGTNVAVVAAILTSGLRIMPHSGGQVGKGIYFASENSKSAGYVTGMSCGAHCVGYMFLGEVALGREYQITVDKPSLKQPPSGFDSVIAHGHTEPDPTQDTELELDGQ
;
A
#
# COMPACT_ATOMS: atom_id res chain seq x y z
N MET A 1 -21.25 -6.94 22.20
CA MET A 1 -20.21 -7.20 21.18
C MET A 1 -20.35 -6.46 19.83
N PRO A 2 -21.28 -5.50 19.57
CA PRO A 2 -21.18 -4.64 18.37
C PRO A 2 -20.22 -3.45 18.55
N LEU A 3 -20.17 -2.87 19.75
CA LEU A 3 -19.47 -1.61 20.03
C LEU A 3 -17.96 -1.63 19.77
N ALA A 4 -17.29 -2.78 19.92
CA ALA A 4 -15.84 -2.87 19.75
C ALA A 4 -15.39 -2.84 18.27
N LEU A 5 -16.21 -3.41 17.37
CA LEU A 5 -15.92 -3.44 15.93
C LEU A 5 -16.02 -2.03 15.34
N ASP A 6 -17.02 -1.27 15.78
CA ASP A 6 -17.25 0.12 15.36
C ASP A 6 -16.13 1.06 15.83
N THR A 7 -15.59 0.84 17.04
CA THR A 7 -14.46 1.64 17.56
C THR A 7 -13.15 1.34 16.83
N GLN A 8 -12.84 0.07 16.55
CA GLN A 8 -11.62 -0.30 15.82
C GLN A 8 -11.64 0.30 14.41
N LEU A 9 -12.77 0.18 13.71
CA LEU A 9 -12.93 0.73 12.37
C LEU A 9 -12.81 2.26 12.37
N LEU A 10 -13.34 2.94 13.38
CA LEU A 10 -13.21 4.39 13.54
C LEU A 10 -11.75 4.80 13.76
N LEU A 11 -11.01 4.09 14.61
CA LEU A 11 -9.59 4.33 14.87
C LEU A 11 -8.75 4.11 13.60
N SER A 12 -8.93 2.98 12.91
CA SER A 12 -8.24 2.71 11.64
C SER A 12 -8.53 3.81 10.62
N ARG A 13 -9.77 4.28 10.52
CA ARG A 13 -10.13 5.40 9.63
C ARG A 13 -9.40 6.70 10.01
N GLN A 14 -9.26 7.02 11.30
CA GLN A 14 -8.54 8.21 11.75
C GLN A 14 -7.05 8.13 11.40
N VAL A 15 -6.41 6.99 11.66
CA VAL A 15 -5.00 6.77 11.32
C VAL A 15 -4.78 6.84 9.81
N ILE A 16 -5.64 6.17 9.02
CA ILE A 16 -5.57 6.23 7.55
C ILE A 16 -5.74 7.66 7.03
N HIS A 17 -6.65 8.43 7.62
CA HIS A 17 -6.85 9.82 7.24
C HIS A 17 -5.64 10.70 7.59
N ALA A 18 -5.03 10.49 8.77
CA ALA A 18 -3.79 11.16 9.15
C ALA A 18 -2.65 10.79 8.20
N TYR A 19 -2.48 9.50 7.89
CA TYR A 19 -1.46 9.00 6.97
C TYR A 19 -1.61 9.59 5.57
N LEU A 20 -2.85 9.65 5.05
CA LEU A 20 -3.16 10.33 3.78
C LEU A 20 -2.72 11.80 3.85
N LYS A 21 -3.17 12.54 4.87
CA LYS A 21 -2.94 13.98 4.97
C LYS A 21 -1.45 14.33 5.10
N GLN A 22 -0.70 13.55 5.88
CA GLN A 22 0.71 13.83 6.15
C GLN A 22 1.64 13.41 5.00
N THR A 23 1.22 12.47 4.15
CA THR A 23 2.06 11.95 3.05
C THR A 23 1.57 12.32 1.64
N SER A 24 0.56 13.19 1.55
CA SER A 24 0.10 13.76 0.29
C SER A 24 0.91 15.00 -0.11
N ASN A 25 0.86 15.36 -1.39
CA ASN A 25 1.35 16.65 -1.85
C ASN A 25 0.40 17.78 -1.40
N SER A 26 0.94 18.91 -0.95
CA SER A 26 0.20 20.10 -0.52
C SER A 26 -0.54 20.81 -1.66
N TYR A 27 -0.12 20.65 -2.93
CA TYR A 27 -0.72 21.38 -4.06
C TYR A 27 -2.14 20.92 -4.40
N ARG A 28 -2.38 19.61 -4.46
CA ARG A 28 -3.68 18.98 -4.77
C ARG A 28 -3.87 17.68 -3.98
N PRO A 29 -4.07 17.76 -2.66
CA PRO A 29 -4.24 16.56 -1.84
C PRO A 29 -5.55 15.84 -2.21
N PRO A 30 -5.56 14.50 -2.30
CA PRO A 30 -6.80 13.74 -2.44
C PRO A 30 -7.73 13.95 -1.25
N ALA A 31 -9.03 14.10 -1.51
CA ALA A 31 -10.04 14.19 -0.46
C ALA A 31 -10.58 12.79 -0.11
N LEU A 32 -10.30 12.30 1.10
CA LEU A 32 -10.80 11.01 1.57
C LEU A 32 -12.34 11.03 1.69
N GLN A 33 -13.01 10.17 0.91
CA GLN A 33 -14.46 10.01 0.98
C GLN A 33 -14.84 8.82 1.86
N HIS A 34 -14.27 7.66 1.54
CA HIS A 34 -14.66 6.39 2.13
C HIS A 34 -13.43 5.50 2.36
N VAL A 35 -13.54 4.64 3.37
CA VAL A 35 -12.55 3.61 3.71
C VAL A 35 -13.31 2.31 3.89
N TRP A 36 -12.85 1.25 3.23
CA TRP A 36 -13.40 -0.09 3.37
C TRP A 36 -12.28 -1.03 3.79
N LYS A 37 -12.55 -1.86 4.79
CA LYS A 37 -11.68 -3.01 5.08
C LYS A 37 -11.90 -4.04 3.98
N VAL A 38 -10.82 -4.51 3.38
CA VAL A 38 -10.84 -5.59 2.38
C VAL A 38 -10.35 -6.85 3.07
N ASP A 39 -11.24 -7.85 3.15
CA ASP A 39 -10.91 -9.20 3.60
C ASP A 39 -11.19 -10.14 2.43
N ARG A 40 -10.12 -10.59 1.76
CA ARG A 40 -10.21 -11.40 0.54
C ARG A 40 -9.97 -12.86 0.91
N GLU A 41 -10.92 -13.71 0.56
CA GLU A 41 -10.87 -15.14 0.83
C GLU A 41 -9.54 -15.77 0.34
N GLY A 42 -8.90 -16.54 1.23
CA GLY A 42 -7.61 -17.20 1.01
C GLY A 42 -6.39 -16.29 0.99
N GLU A 43 -6.52 -14.96 1.11
CA GLU A 43 -5.37 -14.05 1.24
C GLU A 43 -4.67 -14.24 2.60
N ALA A 44 -5.45 -14.35 3.68
CA ALA A 44 -4.93 -14.59 5.02
C ALA A 44 -4.06 -15.85 5.09
N ASP A 45 -4.53 -16.99 4.57
CA ASP A 45 -3.78 -18.25 4.55
C ASP A 45 -2.47 -18.13 3.77
N ARG A 46 -2.51 -17.46 2.60
CA ARG A 46 -1.33 -17.23 1.77
C ARG A 46 -0.33 -16.28 2.41
N PHE A 47 -0.82 -15.32 3.20
CA PHE A 47 0.02 -14.35 3.89
C PHE A 47 0.61 -14.92 5.20
N GLN A 48 -0.08 -15.85 5.85
CA GLN A 48 0.33 -16.48 7.10
C GLN A 48 1.65 -17.25 6.98
N VAL A 49 2.02 -17.73 5.79
CA VAL A 49 3.34 -18.35 5.55
C VAL A 49 4.50 -17.39 5.86
N HIS A 50 4.23 -16.09 5.87
CA HIS A 50 5.16 -15.01 6.20
C HIS A 50 4.98 -14.50 7.64
N ALA A 51 4.20 -15.15 8.51
CA ALA A 51 3.95 -14.71 9.90
C ALA A 51 5.23 -14.44 10.70
N LYS A 52 6.32 -15.17 10.41
CA LYS A 52 7.63 -14.99 11.06
C LYS A 52 8.46 -13.83 10.50
N LEU A 53 8.11 -13.29 9.33
CA LEU A 53 8.70 -12.06 8.81
C LEU A 53 8.12 -10.88 9.58
N GLY A 54 9.00 -10.18 10.30
CA GLY A 54 8.70 -8.87 10.89
C GLY A 54 8.80 -7.74 9.88
N ASN A 55 8.93 -6.51 10.37
CA ASN A 55 8.96 -5.29 9.55
C ASN A 55 7.74 -5.22 8.60
N ARG A 56 6.56 -5.18 9.22
CA ARG A 56 5.29 -5.06 8.51
C ARG A 56 4.93 -3.59 8.41
N LYS A 57 4.58 -3.14 7.21
CA LYS A 57 4.16 -1.76 6.96
C LYS A 57 2.87 -1.73 6.16
N LEU A 58 2.00 -0.79 6.49
CA LEU A 58 0.84 -0.48 5.67
C LEU A 58 1.25 0.54 4.61
N LEU A 59 1.24 0.14 3.32
CA LEU A 59 1.78 0.96 2.24
C LEU A 59 0.75 1.22 1.13
N TRP A 60 0.87 2.37 0.46
CA TRP A 60 -0.04 2.81 -0.58
C TRP A 60 0.22 2.12 -1.92
N HIS A 61 -0.85 1.71 -2.60
CA HIS A 61 -0.84 1.28 -3.99
C HIS A 61 -1.94 2.02 -4.77
N GLY A 62 -1.55 2.99 -5.59
CA GLY A 62 -2.47 3.68 -6.51
C GLY A 62 -2.64 2.90 -7.81
N THR A 63 -3.84 2.96 -8.39
CA THR A 63 -4.16 2.15 -9.58
C THR A 63 -5.23 2.79 -10.45
N ASN A 64 -5.46 2.20 -11.62
CA ASN A 64 -6.55 2.58 -12.51
C ASN A 64 -7.88 2.00 -11.99
N VAL A 65 -8.94 2.82 -11.95
CA VAL A 65 -10.29 2.39 -11.57
C VAL A 65 -10.74 1.13 -12.34
N ALA A 66 -10.34 0.98 -13.60
CA ALA A 66 -10.68 -0.16 -14.45
C ALA A 66 -10.13 -1.51 -13.96
N VAL A 67 -9.08 -1.53 -13.13
CA VAL A 67 -8.47 -2.77 -12.61
C VAL A 67 -8.83 -3.08 -11.15
N VAL A 68 -9.55 -2.19 -10.47
CA VAL A 68 -9.95 -2.35 -9.06
C VAL A 68 -10.71 -3.66 -8.85
N ALA A 69 -11.69 -3.97 -9.70
CA ALA A 69 -12.46 -5.20 -9.60
C ALA A 69 -11.56 -6.46 -9.76
N ALA A 70 -10.59 -6.41 -10.66
CA ALA A 70 -9.63 -7.50 -10.85
C ALA A 70 -8.71 -7.67 -9.63
N ILE A 71 -8.26 -6.58 -9.01
CA ILE A 71 -7.46 -6.63 -7.78
C ILE A 71 -8.30 -7.22 -6.63
N LEU A 72 -9.53 -6.75 -6.42
CA LEU A 72 -10.42 -7.26 -5.37
C LEU A 72 -10.74 -8.75 -5.55
N THR A 73 -10.91 -9.20 -6.79
CA THR A 73 -11.19 -10.62 -7.09
C THR A 73 -9.96 -11.51 -6.84
N SER A 74 -8.76 -10.98 -7.07
CA SER A 74 -7.65 -11.82 -7.50
C SER A 74 -6.31 -11.52 -6.80
N GLY A 75 -6.30 -10.47 -5.97
CA GLY A 75 -5.14 -9.92 -5.29
C GLY A 75 -4.28 -9.05 -6.21
N LEU A 76 -3.30 -8.35 -5.62
CA LEU A 76 -2.21 -7.75 -6.37
C LEU A 76 -1.31 -8.86 -6.94
N ARG A 77 -0.92 -8.75 -8.22
CA ARG A 77 -0.24 -9.82 -8.96
C ARG A 77 0.98 -9.32 -9.71
N ILE A 78 2.02 -10.14 -9.75
CA ILE A 78 3.18 -9.93 -10.61
C ILE A 78 2.85 -10.49 -12.00
N MET A 79 2.47 -9.61 -12.93
CA MET A 79 2.11 -10.02 -14.30
C MET A 79 3.33 -10.38 -15.15
N PRO A 80 3.22 -11.30 -16.14
CA PRO A 80 4.35 -11.73 -16.98
C PRO A 80 5.19 -10.59 -17.58
N HIS A 81 4.52 -9.56 -18.09
CA HIS A 81 5.13 -8.39 -18.73
C HIS A 81 5.19 -7.13 -17.83
N SER A 82 4.97 -7.29 -16.52
CA SER A 82 5.14 -6.19 -15.57
C SER A 82 6.62 -5.85 -15.38
N GLY A 83 6.90 -4.59 -15.08
CA GLY A 83 8.24 -4.07 -14.87
C GLY A 83 8.19 -2.59 -14.48
N GLY A 84 9.31 -2.07 -14.01
CA GLY A 84 9.45 -0.69 -13.60
C GLY A 84 10.90 -0.39 -13.22
N GLN A 85 11.11 0.74 -12.55
CA GLN A 85 12.44 1.20 -12.11
C GLN A 85 13.16 0.20 -11.19
N VAL A 86 12.40 -0.66 -10.49
CA VAL A 86 12.91 -1.68 -9.54
C VAL A 86 12.63 -3.09 -10.07
N GLY A 87 12.43 -3.23 -11.38
CA GLY A 87 12.20 -4.50 -12.04
C GLY A 87 10.78 -5.05 -11.86
N LYS A 88 10.65 -6.37 -11.79
CA LYS A 88 9.37 -7.07 -11.81
C LYS A 88 8.94 -7.45 -10.39
N GLY A 89 7.90 -6.79 -9.88
CA GLY A 89 7.39 -6.98 -8.54
C GLY A 89 6.05 -6.26 -8.33
N ILE A 90 5.55 -6.28 -7.08
CA ILE A 90 4.40 -5.46 -6.67
C ILE A 90 4.97 -4.18 -6.05
N TYR A 91 4.48 -3.03 -6.52
CA TYR A 91 5.00 -1.73 -6.14
C TYR A 91 4.09 -1.07 -5.11
N PHE A 92 4.70 -0.55 -4.05
CA PHE A 92 4.04 0.24 -3.03
C PHE A 92 4.85 1.51 -2.76
N ALA A 93 4.25 2.47 -2.05
CA ALA A 93 4.94 3.66 -1.56
C ALA A 93 4.52 3.99 -0.13
N SER A 94 5.48 4.47 0.67
CA SER A 94 5.21 5.06 1.98
C SER A 94 4.57 6.45 1.87
N GLU A 95 4.84 7.17 0.78
CA GLU A 95 4.21 8.44 0.48
C GLU A 95 2.95 8.30 -0.38
N ASN A 96 1.81 8.82 0.09
CA ASN A 96 0.58 8.86 -0.71
C ASN A 96 0.80 9.58 -2.04
N SER A 97 1.52 10.70 -2.04
CA SER A 97 1.78 11.53 -3.22
C SER A 97 2.36 10.71 -4.39
N LYS A 98 3.28 9.78 -4.10
CA LYS A 98 3.91 8.90 -5.07
C LYS A 98 2.90 7.92 -5.68
N SER A 99 2.13 7.23 -4.84
CA SER A 99 1.12 6.28 -5.30
C SER A 99 -0.06 6.96 -5.99
N ALA A 100 -0.44 8.17 -5.57
CA ALA A 100 -1.50 8.97 -6.18
C ALA A 100 -1.20 9.30 -7.66
N GLY A 101 0.07 9.43 -8.04
CA GLY A 101 0.48 9.61 -9.43
C GLY A 101 0.12 8.45 -10.37
N TYR A 102 -0.17 7.27 -9.82
CA TYR A 102 -0.60 6.09 -10.58
C TYR A 102 -2.13 5.90 -10.58
N VAL A 103 -2.87 6.79 -9.91
CA VAL A 103 -4.33 6.74 -9.88
C VAL A 103 -4.89 7.27 -11.20
N THR A 104 -5.60 6.41 -11.91
CA THR A 104 -6.47 6.85 -13.02
C THR A 104 -7.92 6.78 -12.54
N GLY A 105 -8.47 7.96 -12.22
CA GLY A 105 -9.85 8.11 -11.76
C GLY A 105 -10.86 8.21 -12.89
N MET A 106 -12.13 8.40 -12.52
CA MET A 106 -13.24 8.62 -13.42
C MET A 106 -13.97 9.92 -13.04
N SER A 107 -14.29 10.74 -14.04
CA SER A 107 -15.10 11.94 -13.85
C SER A 107 -16.54 11.55 -13.55
N CYS A 108 -17.03 11.98 -12.40
CA CYS A 108 -18.40 11.80 -11.92
C CYS A 108 -18.98 13.19 -11.62
N GLY A 109 -19.61 13.80 -12.63
CA GLY A 109 -20.10 15.18 -12.55
C GLY A 109 -18.94 16.16 -12.35
N ALA A 110 -18.97 16.93 -11.25
CA ALA A 110 -17.92 17.91 -10.91
C ALA A 110 -16.70 17.31 -10.19
N HIS A 111 -16.71 16.00 -9.90
CA HIS A 111 -15.66 15.33 -9.14
C HIS A 111 -14.90 14.32 -9.99
N CYS A 112 -13.62 14.09 -9.68
CA CYS A 112 -12.85 12.96 -10.18
C CYS A 112 -12.69 11.94 -9.06
N VAL A 113 -13.25 10.74 -9.24
CA VAL A 113 -13.23 9.67 -8.25
C VAL A 113 -12.16 8.65 -8.61
N GLY A 114 -11.27 8.35 -7.66
CA GLY A 114 -10.23 7.34 -7.82
C GLY A 114 -10.19 6.40 -6.60
N TYR A 115 -9.49 5.28 -6.76
CA TYR A 115 -9.31 4.29 -5.71
C TYR A 115 -7.82 4.06 -5.47
N MET A 116 -7.47 3.89 -4.20
CA MET A 116 -6.13 3.50 -3.76
C MET A 116 -6.28 2.36 -2.77
N PHE A 117 -5.33 1.45 -2.77
CA PHE A 117 -5.23 0.39 -1.78
C PHE A 117 -4.19 0.74 -0.73
N LEU A 118 -4.44 0.31 0.50
CA LEU A 118 -3.43 0.15 1.54
C LEU A 118 -3.25 -1.35 1.73
N GLY A 119 -2.03 -1.84 1.52
CA GLY A 119 -1.68 -3.24 1.73
C GLY A 119 -0.75 -3.37 2.93
N GLU A 120 -1.00 -4.34 3.80
CA GLU A 120 -0.01 -4.77 4.77
C GLU A 120 1.08 -5.56 4.04
N VAL A 121 2.32 -5.10 4.14
CA VAL A 121 3.46 -5.69 3.45
C VAL A 121 4.47 -6.17 4.48
N ALA A 122 4.71 -7.49 4.52
CA ALA A 122 5.81 -8.08 5.27
C ALA A 122 7.13 -7.85 4.53
N LEU A 123 7.85 -6.78 4.86
CA LEU A 123 9.07 -6.38 4.16
C LEU A 123 10.28 -7.20 4.57
N GLY A 124 10.27 -7.80 5.77
CA GLY A 124 11.39 -8.56 6.30
C GLY A 124 12.70 -7.76 6.26
N ARG A 125 13.76 -8.39 5.78
CA ARG A 125 15.06 -7.73 5.59
C ARG A 125 15.11 -6.98 4.26
N GLU A 126 15.27 -5.67 4.34
CA GLU A 126 15.24 -4.75 3.21
C GLU A 126 16.59 -4.65 2.48
N TYR A 127 16.58 -4.81 1.16
CA TYR A 127 17.71 -4.45 0.29
C TYR A 127 17.52 -3.05 -0.28
N GLN A 128 18.37 -2.11 0.13
CA GLN A 128 18.23 -0.71 -0.25
C GLN A 128 18.98 -0.39 -1.55
N ILE A 129 18.33 0.38 -2.43
CA ILE A 129 18.91 0.91 -3.66
C ILE A 129 18.59 2.40 -3.81
N THR A 130 19.48 3.13 -4.47
CA THR A 130 19.32 4.57 -4.81
C THR A 130 19.39 4.82 -6.32
N VAL A 131 19.54 3.76 -7.11
CA VAL A 131 19.65 3.80 -8.57
C VAL A 131 18.73 2.72 -9.13
N ASP A 132 18.06 3.04 -10.23
CA ASP A 132 17.16 2.13 -10.95
C ASP A 132 17.84 0.79 -11.26
N LYS A 133 17.10 -0.30 -11.01
CA LYS A 133 17.48 -1.68 -11.32
C LYS A 133 16.32 -2.40 -12.03
N PRO A 134 16.01 -2.04 -13.28
CA PRO A 134 14.84 -2.56 -14.00
C PRO A 134 14.93 -4.05 -14.35
N SER A 135 16.08 -4.68 -14.17
CA SER A 135 16.27 -6.12 -14.41
C SER A 135 15.99 -7.01 -13.20
N LEU A 136 15.72 -6.43 -12.02
CA LEU A 136 15.41 -7.21 -10.82
C LEU A 136 14.14 -8.05 -11.01
N LYS A 137 14.18 -9.28 -10.50
CA LYS A 137 13.03 -10.21 -10.48
C LYS A 137 12.74 -10.77 -9.08
N GLN A 138 13.68 -10.56 -8.16
CA GLN A 138 13.66 -10.95 -6.76
C GLN A 138 14.73 -10.14 -6.01
N PRO A 139 14.63 -9.99 -4.68
CA PRO A 139 15.70 -9.43 -3.87
C PRO A 139 16.99 -10.27 -3.95
N PRO A 140 18.17 -9.68 -3.68
CA PRO A 140 19.41 -10.45 -3.52
C PRO A 140 19.30 -11.48 -2.39
N SER A 141 20.16 -12.50 -2.44
CA SER A 141 20.19 -13.56 -1.42
C SER A 141 20.31 -12.97 -0.01
N GLY A 142 19.45 -13.45 0.90
CA GLY A 142 19.41 -13.00 2.30
C GLY A 142 18.59 -11.73 2.53
N PHE A 143 17.83 -11.25 1.54
CA PHE A 143 16.86 -10.15 1.68
C PHE A 143 15.47 -10.61 1.22
N ASP A 144 14.43 -9.99 1.79
CA ASP A 144 13.02 -10.33 1.53
C ASP A 144 12.32 -9.28 0.66
N SER A 145 12.83 -8.04 0.65
CA SER A 145 12.29 -6.92 -0.12
C SER A 145 13.39 -6.04 -0.72
N VAL A 146 13.00 -5.19 -1.68
CA VAL A 146 13.87 -4.16 -2.26
C VAL A 146 13.23 -2.80 -2.03
N ILE A 147 13.95 -1.88 -1.40
CA ILE A 147 13.50 -0.51 -1.13
C ILE A 147 14.30 0.45 -1.99
N ALA A 148 13.64 1.06 -2.97
CA ALA A 148 14.20 2.16 -3.72
C ALA A 148 14.00 3.47 -2.94
N HIS A 149 15.08 3.94 -2.30
CA HIS A 149 15.02 5.12 -1.45
C HIS A 149 14.88 6.39 -2.29
N GLY A 150 13.87 7.19 -1.96
CA GLY A 150 13.71 8.54 -2.47
C GLY A 150 14.61 9.54 -1.73
N HIS A 151 14.45 10.82 -2.06
CA HIS A 151 15.08 11.91 -1.29
C HIS A 151 14.35 12.20 0.03
N THR A 152 13.15 11.68 0.19
CA THR A 152 12.24 11.90 1.31
C THR A 152 11.65 10.57 1.77
N GLU A 153 11.23 10.55 3.03
CA GLU A 153 10.47 9.47 3.68
C GLU A 153 9.56 10.15 4.72
N PRO A 154 8.34 9.64 5.00
CA PRO A 154 7.57 10.10 6.15
C PRO A 154 8.41 10.01 7.44
N ASP A 155 8.29 11.00 8.31
CA ASP A 155 9.08 11.08 9.55
C ASP A 155 8.84 9.83 10.42
N PRO A 156 9.85 8.93 10.57
CA PRO A 156 9.67 7.69 11.31
C PRO A 156 9.36 7.90 12.80
N THR A 157 9.62 9.10 13.35
CA THR A 157 9.26 9.43 14.73
C THR A 157 7.74 9.61 14.93
N GLN A 158 7.00 9.75 13.83
CA GLN A 158 5.54 9.85 13.81
C GLN A 158 4.87 8.53 13.44
N ASP A 159 5.64 7.45 13.28
CA ASP A 159 5.09 6.13 13.00
C ASP A 159 4.15 5.68 14.12
N THR A 160 3.07 5.02 13.71
CA THR A 160 2.07 4.45 14.61
C THR A 160 1.70 3.06 14.13
N GLU A 161 1.24 2.22 15.05
CA GLU A 161 0.87 0.84 14.76
C GLU A 161 -0.66 0.72 14.68
N LEU A 162 -1.12 -0.11 13.75
CA LEU A 162 -2.52 -0.50 13.62
C LEU A 162 -2.60 -2.00 13.80
N GLU A 163 -3.41 -2.44 14.76
CA GLU A 163 -3.72 -3.86 14.92
C GLU A 163 -4.72 -4.28 13.83
N LEU A 164 -4.30 -5.22 12.99
CA LEU A 164 -5.07 -5.79 11.90
C LEU A 164 -5.24 -7.28 12.17
N ASP A 165 -6.50 -7.73 12.27
CA ASP A 165 -6.83 -9.14 12.50
C ASP A 165 -6.22 -9.77 13.76
N GLY A 166 -5.98 -8.95 14.78
CA GLY A 166 -5.40 -9.39 16.06
C GLY A 166 -3.87 -9.46 16.07
N GLN A 167 -3.21 -8.88 15.05
CA GLN A 167 -1.76 -8.80 14.89
C GLN A 167 -1.29 -7.37 14.67
#